data_AF-A0A7J6T110-F1
#
_entry.id   AF-A0A7J6T110-F1
#
_cell.length_a   1.000
_cell.length_b   1.000
_cell.length_c   1.000
_cell.angle_alpha   90.00
_cell.angle_beta   90.00
_cell.angle_gamma   90.00
#
_symmetry.space_group_name_H-M   'P 1'
#
loop_
_entity.id
_entity.type
_entity.pdbx_description
1 polymer ?
#
loop_
_entity_poly.entity_id
_entity_poly.type
_entity_poly.pdbx_seq_one_letter_code
_entity_poly.pdbx_strand_id
1 'polypeptide(L)'
;MAASVLVREENGKVTDFLSFYSLPSSVLGNDKHKTLYAAYSYYNVANTVSLKQLMSDALVLAKQKGYDVFNALNLMDNNEFLEDLKFGRGDGDLQYYLYNWKCPFMEPQDMGLVLL
;
A
#
# COMPACT_ATOMS: atom_id res chain seq x y z
N MET A 1 -14.80 4.59 4.30
CA MET A 1 -13.40 4.21 4.08
C MET A 1 -12.54 5.36 4.54
N ALA A 2 -11.70 5.18 5.57
CA ALA A 2 -10.78 6.23 6.00
C ALA A 2 -9.49 6.12 5.20
N ALA A 3 -9.07 7.20 4.54
CA ALA A 3 -7.79 7.29 3.86
C ALA A 3 -6.84 8.18 4.67
N SER A 4 -5.56 7.82 4.71
CA SER A 4 -4.49 8.64 5.26
C SER A 4 -3.57 9.07 4.14
N VAL A 5 -3.23 10.35 4.13
CA VAL A 5 -2.26 10.95 3.20
C VAL A 5 -1.26 11.72 4.03
N LEU A 6 0.02 11.57 3.70
CA LEU A 6 1.09 12.43 4.21
C LEU A 6 1.82 13.01 3.02
N VAL A 7 2.07 14.32 3.10
CA VAL A 7 2.75 15.10 2.06
C VAL A 7 4.00 15.69 2.68
N ARG A 8 5.13 15.57 1.98
CA ARG A 8 6.36 16.31 2.28
C ARG A 8 6.40 17.53 1.40
N GLU A 9 6.74 18.67 2.00
CA GLU A 9 6.86 19.94 1.31
C GLU A 9 8.22 20.58 1.56
N GLU A 10 8.83 21.09 0.49
CA GLU A 10 10.01 21.94 0.56
C GLU A 10 9.72 23.26 -0.17
N ASN A 11 9.97 24.39 0.50
CA ASN A 11 9.73 25.72 -0.05
C ASN A 11 8.31 25.94 -0.60
N GLY A 12 7.30 25.35 0.07
CA GLY A 12 5.89 25.44 -0.33
C GLY A 12 5.53 24.62 -1.58
N LYS A 13 6.39 23.68 -1.99
CA LYS A 13 6.11 22.72 -3.07
C LYS A 13 6.10 21.31 -2.52
N VAL A 14 5.11 20.54 -2.94
CA VAL A 14 5.04 19.10 -2.65
C VAL A 14 6.17 18.39 -3.36
N THR A 15 6.96 17.65 -2.60
CA THR A 15 8.09 16.86 -3.11
C THR A 15 7.76 15.38 -3.15
N ASP A 16 7.07 14.88 -2.12
CA ASP A 16 6.78 13.45 -1.95
C ASP A 16 5.42 13.30 -1.30
N PHE A 17 4.71 12.22 -1.60
CA PHE A 17 3.51 11.87 -0.86
C PHE A 17 3.34 10.36 -0.73
N LEU A 18 2.70 9.95 0.36
CA LEU A 18 2.28 8.57 0.59
C LEU A 18 0.79 8.52 0.91
N SER A 19 0.15 7.41 0.58
CA SER A 19 -1.26 7.20 0.92
C SER A 19 -1.61 5.74 1.18
N PHE A 20 -2.57 5.53 2.07
CA PHE A 20 -3.14 4.22 2.36
C PHE A 20 -4.58 4.34 2.86
N TYR A 21 -5.38 3.28 2.67
CA TYR A 21 -6.77 3.22 3.11
C TYR A 21 -7.01 2.11 4.14
N SER A 22 -8.02 2.32 4.98
CA SER A 22 -8.47 1.37 5.99
C SER A 22 -9.44 0.36 5.38
N LEU A 23 -9.13 -0.92 5.56
CA LEU A 23 -10.04 -2.02 5.24
C LEU A 23 -10.06 -3.01 6.42
N PRO A 24 -10.92 -2.78 7.43
CA PRO A 24 -11.00 -3.67 8.58
C PRO A 24 -11.69 -4.99 8.21
N SER A 25 -11.16 -6.10 8.74
CA SER A 25 -11.71 -7.44 8.53
C SER A 25 -12.26 -8.00 9.84
N SER A 26 -13.37 -8.73 9.77
CA SER A 26 -13.92 -9.44 10.92
C SER A 26 -13.09 -10.68 11.22
N VAL A 27 -12.68 -10.85 12.48
CA VAL A 27 -11.95 -12.04 12.92
C VAL A 27 -12.95 -13.10 13.38
N LEU A 28 -13.04 -14.20 12.63
CA LEU A 28 -13.97 -15.29 12.89
C LEU A 28 -13.45 -16.18 14.03
N GLY A 29 -14.33 -16.54 14.97
CA GLY A 29 -14.04 -17.55 16.00
C GLY A 29 -12.99 -17.16 17.05
N ASN A 30 -12.70 -15.86 17.23
CA ASN A 30 -11.76 -15.39 18.25
C ASN A 30 -12.48 -14.61 19.35
N ASP A 31 -12.34 -15.02 20.61
CA ASP A 31 -13.04 -14.40 21.74
C ASP A 31 -12.47 -13.04 22.16
N LYS A 32 -11.17 -12.83 21.96
CA LYS A 32 -10.44 -11.65 22.42
C LYS A 32 -10.38 -10.54 21.37
N HIS A 33 -10.18 -10.90 20.11
CA HIS A 33 -10.01 -9.95 19.01
C HIS A 33 -11.11 -10.18 17.98
N LYS A 34 -11.95 -9.17 17.74
CA LYS A 34 -13.09 -9.25 16.81
C LYS A 34 -12.83 -8.60 15.46
N THR A 35 -11.86 -7.71 15.39
CA THR A 35 -11.54 -6.92 14.20
C THR A 35 -10.03 -6.90 14.00
N LEU A 36 -9.60 -7.11 12.77
CA LEU A 36 -8.25 -6.87 12.29
C LEU A 36 -8.26 -5.55 11.52
N TYR A 37 -7.55 -4.54 12.02
CA TYR A 37 -7.43 -3.25 11.36
C TYR A 37 -6.27 -3.29 10.37
N ALA A 38 -6.58 -3.57 9.10
CA ALA A 38 -5.59 -3.56 8.02
C ALA A 38 -5.56 -2.21 7.30
N ALA A 39 -4.35 -1.71 7.08
CA ALA A 39 -4.07 -0.61 6.15
C ALA A 39 -3.60 -1.19 4.82
N TYR A 40 -4.09 -0.65 3.71
CA TYR A 40 -3.67 -1.04 2.37
C TYR A 40 -2.97 0.12 1.69
N SER A 41 -1.72 -0.09 1.27
CA SER A 41 -0.96 0.86 0.47
C SER A 41 -1.75 1.25 -0.77
N TYR A 42 -1.81 2.54 -1.05
CA TYR A 42 -2.43 3.08 -2.25
C TYR A 42 -1.35 3.67 -3.16
N TYR A 43 -1.44 4.95 -3.51
CA TYR A 43 -0.43 5.62 -4.32
C TYR A 43 0.66 6.26 -3.45
N ASN A 44 1.91 6.14 -3.90
CA ASN A 44 3.08 6.73 -3.25
C ASN A 44 4.01 7.27 -4.32
N VAL A 45 4.51 8.48 -4.14
CA VAL A 45 5.46 9.14 -5.05
C VAL A 45 6.57 9.74 -4.23
N ALA A 46 7.81 9.33 -4.53
CA ALA A 46 9.02 9.78 -3.87
C ALA A 46 9.94 10.45 -4.91
N ASN A 47 10.20 11.75 -4.76
CA ASN A 47 11.11 12.50 -5.64
C ASN A 47 12.38 12.96 -4.92
N THR A 48 12.34 13.22 -3.61
CA THR A 48 13.49 13.73 -2.84
C THR A 48 14.08 12.70 -1.88
N VAL A 49 13.29 11.68 -1.51
CA VAL A 49 13.73 10.52 -0.73
C VAL A 49 13.58 9.24 -1.54
N SER A 50 14.22 8.15 -1.10
CA SER A 50 13.97 6.85 -1.71
C SER A 50 12.55 6.36 -1.40
N LEU A 51 11.96 5.58 -2.31
CA LEU A 51 10.65 4.96 -2.08
C LEU A 51 10.66 4.10 -0.81
N LYS A 52 11.76 3.39 -0.55
CA LYS A 52 11.95 2.65 0.71
C LYS A 52 11.83 3.54 1.95
N GLN A 53 12.48 4.70 1.96
CA GLN A 53 12.39 5.61 3.11
C GLN A 53 10.96 6.12 3.28
N LEU A 54 10.30 6.52 2.20
CA LEU A 54 8.93 6.99 2.23
C LEU A 54 7.96 5.91 2.74
N MET A 55 8.13 4.66 2.31
CA MET A 55 7.30 3.55 2.76
C MET A 55 7.60 3.13 4.19
N SER A 56 8.83 3.28 4.67
CA SER A 56 9.14 3.12 6.10
C SER A 56 8.33 4.10 6.95
N ASP A 57 8.21 5.36 6.52
CA ASP A 57 7.38 6.34 7.22
C ASP A 57 5.89 5.99 7.18
N ALA A 58 5.41 5.41 6.07
CA ALA A 58 4.04 4.92 5.97
C ALA A 58 3.73 3.84 7.03
N LEU A 59 4.66 2.90 7.24
CA LEU A 59 4.53 1.85 8.26
C LEU A 59 4.50 2.45 9.67
N VAL A 60 5.36 3.43 9.96
CA VAL A 60 5.36 4.15 11.25
C VAL A 60 4.03 4.87 11.46
N LEU A 61 3.53 5.58 10.45
CA LEU A 61 2.26 6.30 10.51
C LEU A 61 1.07 5.35 10.71
N ALA A 62 1.04 4.23 9.99
CA ALA A 62 0.01 3.22 10.16
C ALA A 62 0.04 2.63 11.58
N LYS A 63 1.23 2.36 12.13
CA LYS A 63 1.33 1.86 13.50
C LYS A 63 0.83 2.87 14.52
N GLN A 64 1.18 4.15 14.37
CA GLN A 64 0.70 5.23 15.24
C GLN A 64 -0.82 5.41 15.18
N LYS A 65 -1.44 5.13 14.02
CA LYS A 65 -2.89 5.14 13.83
C LYS A 65 -3.59 3.87 14.33
N GLY A 66 -2.86 2.90 14.88
CA GLY A 66 -3.43 1.69 15.48
C GLY A 66 -3.77 0.58 14.48
N TYR A 67 -3.18 0.59 13.27
CA TYR A 67 -3.31 -0.54 12.37
C TYR A 67 -2.47 -1.73 12.86
N ASP A 68 -3.02 -2.94 12.64
CA ASP A 68 -2.42 -4.21 13.04
C ASP A 68 -1.46 -4.74 11.96
N VAL A 69 -1.79 -4.49 10.70
CA VAL A 69 -1.03 -4.95 9.53
C VAL A 69 -1.08 -3.90 8.41
N PHE A 70 -0.03 -3.86 7.60
CA PHE A 70 0.07 -3.01 6.41
C PHE A 70 0.27 -3.89 5.18
N ASN A 71 -0.70 -3.88 4.28
CA ASN A 71 -0.69 -4.67 3.05
C ASN A 71 -0.27 -3.80 1.87
N ALA A 72 0.51 -4.37 0.95
CA ALA A 72 0.90 -3.73 -0.30
C ALA A 72 0.90 -4.77 -1.41
N LEU A 73 0.56 -4.36 -2.63
CA LEU A 73 0.66 -5.19 -3.83
C LEU A 73 2.05 -5.03 -4.46
N ASN A 74 2.51 -6.03 -5.21
CA ASN A 74 3.75 -6.00 -5.98
C ASN A 74 3.63 -5.24 -7.31
N LEU A 75 2.87 -4.13 -7.30
CA LEU A 75 2.63 -3.28 -8.46
C LEU A 75 3.65 -2.15 -8.51
N MET A 76 3.81 -1.54 -9.70
CA MET A 76 4.70 -0.39 -9.90
C MET A 76 6.11 -0.71 -9.35
N ASP A 77 6.73 0.27 -8.69
CA ASP A 77 8.06 0.15 -8.08
C ASP A 77 8.03 -0.46 -6.67
N ASN A 78 6.90 -1.05 -6.22
CA ASN A 78 6.79 -1.51 -4.83
C ASN A 78 7.81 -2.60 -4.47
N ASN A 79 8.23 -3.41 -5.44
CA ASN A 79 9.26 -4.44 -5.22
C ASN A 79 10.58 -3.86 -4.67
N GLU A 80 10.87 -2.56 -4.86
CA GLU A 80 12.06 -1.90 -4.32
C GLU A 80 12.12 -1.88 -2.79
N PHE A 81 10.98 -1.99 -2.09
CA PHE A 81 10.92 -1.91 -0.64
C PHE A 81 10.36 -3.14 0.06
N LEU A 82 9.65 -4.03 -0.65
CA LEU A 82 8.92 -5.14 -0.01
C LEU A 82 9.84 -6.02 0.84
N GLU A 83 10.92 -6.55 0.26
CA GLU A 83 11.85 -7.42 0.98
C GLU A 83 12.59 -6.67 2.11
N ASP A 84 13.15 -5.50 1.80
CA ASP A 84 13.91 -4.67 2.75
C ASP A 84 13.08 -4.23 3.97
N LEU A 85 11.79 -3.95 3.77
CA LEU A 85 10.85 -3.58 4.83
C LEU A 85 10.08 -4.77 5.41
N LYS A 86 10.54 -5.99 5.14
CA LYS A 86 10.05 -7.25 5.73
C LYS A 86 8.60 -7.57 5.41
N PHE A 87 8.11 -7.16 4.24
CA PHE A 87 6.84 -7.66 3.73
C PHE A 87 6.96 -9.14 3.41
N GLY A 88 6.01 -9.93 3.91
CA GLY A 88 5.86 -11.34 3.55
C GLY A 88 4.86 -11.49 2.42
N ARG A 89 5.12 -12.42 1.49
CA ARG A 89 4.14 -12.77 0.45
C ARG A 89 2.92 -13.44 1.11
N GLY A 90 1.73 -12.95 0.78
CA GLY A 90 0.47 -13.59 1.15
C GLY A 90 0.17 -14.86 0.33
N ASP A 91 -0.97 -15.46 0.60
CA ASP A 91 -1.49 -16.64 -0.10
C ASP A 91 -2.42 -16.30 -1.28
N GLY A 92 -2.90 -15.05 -1.35
CA GLY A 92 -3.76 -14.56 -2.43
C GLY A 92 -2.99 -13.80 -3.52
N ASP A 93 -3.44 -13.96 -4.77
CA ASP A 93 -3.03 -13.14 -5.90
C ASP A 93 -4.19 -12.27 -6.39
N LEU A 94 -3.91 -11.03 -6.77
CA LEU A 94 -4.88 -10.13 -7.40
C LEU A 94 -4.67 -10.10 -8.91
N GLN A 95 -5.70 -10.43 -9.67
CA GLN A 95 -5.64 -10.56 -11.13
C GLN A 95 -6.41 -9.42 -11.80
N TYR A 96 -5.82 -8.82 -12.83
CA TYR A 96 -6.38 -7.69 -13.57
C TYR A 96 -7.00 -8.16 -14.89
N TYR A 97 -8.23 -7.73 -15.15
CA TYR A 97 -8.98 -8.09 -16.35
C TYR A 97 -9.54 -6.84 -17.02
N LEU A 98 -9.57 -6.86 -18.35
CA LEU A 98 -10.22 -5.84 -19.17
C LEU A 98 -11.42 -6.46 -19.88
N TYR A 99 -12.54 -5.73 -19.90
CA TYR A 99 -13.73 -6.12 -20.65
C TYR A 99 -13.73 -5.44 -22.02
N ASN A 100 -13.94 -6.21 -23.09
CA ASN A 100 -13.99 -5.71 -24.47
C ASN A 100 -12.75 -4.90 -24.90
N TRP A 101 -11.57 -5.25 -24.38
CA TRP A 101 -10.31 -4.63 -24.76
C TRP A 101 -9.20 -5.67 -24.90
N LYS A 102 -8.39 -5.56 -25.95
CA LYS A 102 -7.23 -6.41 -26.18
C LYS A 102 -5.95 -5.63 -25.84
N CYS A 103 -5.08 -6.22 -25.04
CA CYS A 103 -3.76 -5.66 -24.73
C CYS A 103 -2.69 -6.77 -24.77
N PRO A 104 -1.40 -6.38 -24.92
CA PRO A 104 -0.28 -7.27 -24.61
C PRO A 104 -0.30 -7.71 -23.14
N PHE A 105 0.47 -8.75 -22.84
CA PHE A 105 0.79 -9.09 -21.46
C PHE A 105 1.59 -7.94 -20.81
N MET A 106 1.33 -7.71 -19.52
CA MET A 106 2.01 -6.70 -18.70
C MET A 106 2.44 -7.35 -17.40
N GLU A 107 3.66 -7.07 -16.96
CA GLU A 107 4.12 -7.51 -15.65
C GLU A 107 3.44 -6.69 -14.55
N PRO A 108 3.35 -7.18 -13.29
CA PRO A 108 2.77 -6.40 -12.19
C PRO A 108 3.40 -5.01 -12.02
N GLN A 109 4.69 -4.87 -12.35
CA GLN A 109 5.44 -3.60 -12.28
C GLN A 109 4.94 -2.56 -13.30
N ASP A 110 4.36 -3.01 -14.43
CA ASP A 110 3.81 -2.11 -15.45
C ASP A 110 2.38 -1.63 -15.09
N MET A 111 1.79 -2.16 -14.02
CA MET A 111 0.41 -1.87 -13.61
C MET A 111 0.34 -0.67 -12.66
N GLY A 112 -0.23 0.44 -13.14
CA GLY A 112 -0.45 1.66 -12.34
C GLY A 112 -1.83 1.79 -11.67
N LEU A 113 -2.69 0.77 -11.77
CA LEU A 113 -4.05 0.81 -11.19
C LEU A 113 -4.09 0.05 -9.87
N VAL A 114 -4.34 0.74 -8.76
CA VAL A 114 -4.61 0.09 -7.47
C VAL A 114 -6.12 -0.08 -7.30
N LEU A 115 -6.59 -1.33 -7.20
CA LEU A 115 -8.00 -1.64 -6.96
C LEU A 115 -8.32 -1.52 -5.46
N LEU A 116 -9.56 -1.11 -5.18
CA LEU A 116 -10.14 -1.00 -3.82
C LEU A 116 -10.98 -2.22 -3.48
#